data_AF-A0A3S4FS64-F1
#
_entry.id   AF-A0A3S4FS64-F1
#
_cell.length_a   1.000
_cell.length_b   1.000
_cell.length_c   1.000
_cell.angle_alpha   90.00
_cell.angle_beta   90.00
_cell.angle_gamma   90.00
#
_symmetry.space_group_name_H-M   'P 1'
#
loop_
_entity.id
_entity.type
_entity.pdbx_description
1 polymer ?
#
loop_
_entity_poly.entity_id
_entity_poly.type
_entity_poly.pdbx_seq_one_letter_code
_entity_poly.pdbx_strand_id
1 'polypeptide(L)'
;MPMDNTFLLNLASEYRIREIIFVNSGSNYYVKLPVDTHAALLSGNNKGKTSTLSALKLFLLPEINFKKSADKFGFSSGGQYFSDLDTFQYYFPGTESYIICNAENPAWREGFCWVLFRTVDLGYQRIAVPHPYSHIEHLFWDDYSSHNNGVGQLQTNIGVTEIRNKLLSKEYGGELFTERSTIGEAIYTRTSTADDHTRFCLLPMSRRFTTASVDTVRALLGMAFSLGNASTSSLPMAIGSIIDGMGLSVVKDDGVFIDLDAALDEWKRLKHEDERLSLIEMLTPAWAQLKTDLALYNERRAYTQEQFARVECTIVRELESLQLKLIQASKDVDTTERELNAARKRLDESKAQQLSCNAHLKAGQKQLATMLGKLDTIKTLRLDFASLFPIDDASDAAIVQVMKGQVHGIKQEIQYLSDQSVAQQQMQTLIQQNTNIKAEIEKLKDSITHLDSGNTLLDQFDPHTRSVLLSLNESFEK
;
A
#
# COMPACT_ATOMS: atom_id res chain seq x y z
N MET A 1 14.08 6.81 27.19
CA MET A 1 14.51 8.04 27.87
C MET A 1 13.27 8.75 28.34
N PRO A 2 13.02 8.89 29.65
CA PRO A 2 11.91 9.70 30.12
C PRO A 2 12.26 11.17 29.87
N MET A 3 11.41 11.87 29.13
CA MET A 3 11.42 13.33 29.12
C MET A 3 10.83 13.80 30.44
N ASP A 4 11.67 14.40 31.28
CA ASP A 4 11.23 15.17 32.44
C ASP A 4 10.45 16.39 31.95
N ASN A 5 9.12 16.27 31.92
CA ASN A 5 8.20 17.39 31.78
C ASN A 5 8.04 18.11 33.13
N THR A 6 9.14 18.66 33.63
CA THR A 6 9.09 19.66 34.69
C THR A 6 8.93 21.02 34.02
N PHE A 7 7.69 21.50 33.90
CA PHE A 7 7.42 22.92 33.64
C PHE A 7 7.87 23.72 34.87
N LEU A 8 9.17 23.96 34.97
CA LEU A 8 9.73 24.97 35.86
C LEU A 8 9.22 26.33 35.35
N LEU A 9 8.44 27.01 36.17
CA LEU A 9 8.26 28.46 36.08
C LEU A 9 9.65 29.12 36.22
N ASN A 10 10.38 29.21 35.10
CA ASN A 10 11.69 29.83 35.01
C ASN A 10 11.56 31.37 35.00
N LEU A 11 10.91 31.91 36.02
CA LEU A 11 11.12 33.29 36.43
C LEU A 11 12.25 33.26 37.48
N ALA A 12 13.35 33.96 37.20
CA ALA A 12 14.43 34.32 38.13
C ALA A 12 15.70 33.46 38.21
N SER A 13 16.26 32.97 37.08
CA SER A 13 17.70 32.64 37.04
C SER A 13 18.55 33.65 36.26
N GLU A 14 17.91 34.62 35.60
CA GLU A 14 18.56 35.43 34.56
C GLU A 14 18.72 36.92 34.90
N TYR A 15 17.88 37.48 35.77
CA TYR A 15 17.91 38.89 36.21
C TYR A 15 18.11 38.92 37.72
N ARG A 16 19.11 39.68 38.19
CA ARG A 16 19.50 39.67 39.60
C ARG A 16 20.06 41.02 40.03
N ILE A 17 19.57 41.54 41.15
CA ILE A 17 20.24 42.63 41.86
C ILE A 17 21.29 41.98 42.76
N ARG A 18 22.56 42.35 42.59
CA ARG A 18 23.68 41.80 43.35
C ARG A 18 23.83 42.50 44.68
N GLU A 19 23.87 43.82 44.65
CA GLU A 19 24.14 44.64 45.83
C GLU A 19 23.52 46.03 45.72
N ILE A 20 23.25 46.63 46.87
CA ILE A 20 22.87 48.03 47.02
C ILE A 20 23.97 48.73 47.82
N ILE A 21 24.49 49.82 47.26
CA ILE A 21 25.54 50.61 47.86
C ILE A 21 24.97 51.96 48.28
N PHE A 22 25.25 52.37 49.51
CA PHE A 22 24.92 53.70 50.01
C PHE A 22 26.21 54.48 50.21
N VAL A 23 26.25 55.68 49.64
CA VAL A 23 27.35 56.63 49.78
C VAL A 23 26.76 57.88 50.41
N ASN A 24 27.16 58.19 51.65
CA ASN A 24 26.59 59.29 52.45
C ASN A 24 25.05 59.33 52.39
N SER A 25 24.40 58.18 52.62
CA SER A 25 22.97 57.95 52.37
C SER A 25 22.40 56.89 53.32
N GLY A 26 21.11 56.98 53.65
CA GLY A 26 20.40 55.97 54.45
C GLY A 26 20.93 55.86 55.88
N SER A 27 21.47 56.95 56.44
CA SER A 27 22.23 56.98 57.70
C SER A 27 23.54 56.18 57.68
N ASN A 28 24.09 55.88 56.50
CA ASN A 28 25.40 55.24 56.33
C ASN A 28 26.38 56.20 55.65
N TYR A 29 27.65 56.15 56.06
CA TYR A 29 28.71 56.91 55.41
C TYR A 29 29.17 56.22 54.11
N TYR A 30 29.46 54.92 54.20
CA TYR A 30 29.64 54.03 53.05
C TYR A 30 29.25 52.61 53.46
N VAL A 31 28.38 51.94 52.70
CA VAL A 31 28.06 50.52 52.94
C VAL A 31 27.67 49.85 51.64
N LYS A 32 28.17 48.63 51.42
CA LYS A 32 27.72 47.71 50.38
C LYS A 32 26.88 46.62 51.02
N LEU A 33 25.68 46.41 50.50
CA LEU A 33 24.75 45.42 51.02
C LEU A 33 24.45 44.40 49.91
N PRO A 34 24.97 43.17 50.01
CA PRO A 34 24.61 42.11 49.09
C PRO A 34 23.13 41.77 49.28
N VAL A 35 22.40 41.69 48.17
CA VAL A 35 20.96 41.35 48.15
C VAL A 35 20.67 40.09 47.34
N ASP A 36 21.69 39.50 46.72
CA ASP A 36 21.63 38.23 45.98
C ASP A 36 21.88 36.98 46.83
N THR A 37 22.29 37.16 48.09
CA THR A 37 22.53 36.09 49.06
C THR A 37 21.47 36.14 50.16
N HIS A 38 21.25 35.02 50.86
CA HIS A 38 20.38 34.98 52.05
C HIS A 38 20.95 35.86 53.17
N ALA A 39 20.74 37.16 53.08
CA ALA A 39 21.27 38.15 53.99
C ALA A 39 20.33 38.33 55.19
N ALA A 40 20.76 37.92 56.38
CA ALA A 40 20.08 38.25 57.62
C ALA A 40 20.57 39.63 58.13
N LEU A 41 19.71 40.65 58.04
CA LEU A 41 20.00 42.00 58.57
C LEU A 41 19.83 42.02 60.11
N LEU A 42 20.89 41.65 60.81
CA LEU A 42 20.96 41.67 62.28
C LEU A 42 21.56 43.01 62.77
N SER A 43 20.73 43.82 63.41
CA SER A 43 21.06 45.10 64.06
C SER A 43 20.11 45.28 65.25
N GLY A 44 20.46 46.11 66.23
CA GLY A 44 19.59 46.39 67.39
C GLY A 44 18.23 46.95 66.97
N ASN A 45 17.22 46.80 67.84
CA ASN A 45 15.87 47.36 67.61
C ASN A 45 15.96 48.85 67.22
N ASN A 46 15.23 49.23 66.17
CA ASN A 46 15.06 50.61 65.67
C ASN A 46 16.23 51.32 64.95
N LYS A 47 17.25 50.62 64.45
CA LYS A 47 18.30 51.25 63.61
C LYS A 47 18.27 50.79 62.14
N GLY A 48 17.36 51.36 61.34
CA GLY A 48 17.53 51.48 59.88
C GLY A 48 17.41 50.23 58.99
N LYS A 49 17.00 49.06 59.50
CA LYS A 49 16.96 47.81 58.71
C LYS A 49 15.96 47.86 57.55
N THR A 50 14.70 48.12 57.87
CA THR A 50 13.59 48.16 56.91
C THR A 50 13.72 49.32 55.94
N SER A 51 14.28 50.45 56.38
CA SER A 51 14.51 51.63 55.54
C SER A 51 15.62 51.40 54.52
N THR A 52 16.70 50.70 54.90
CA THR A 52 17.79 50.36 53.96
C THR A 52 17.29 49.44 52.84
N LEU A 53 16.51 48.40 53.18
CA LEU A 53 15.92 47.50 52.18
C LEU A 53 14.80 48.18 51.37
N SER A 54 14.09 49.13 51.97
CA SER A 54 13.09 49.97 51.28
C SER A 54 13.70 50.87 50.21
N ALA A 55 15.02 51.11 50.20
CA ALA A 55 15.68 51.82 49.12
C ALA A 55 15.53 51.13 47.75
N LEU A 56 15.27 49.81 47.72
CA LEU A 56 14.93 49.08 46.48
C LEU A 56 13.74 49.70 45.75
N LYS A 57 12.80 50.30 46.49
CA LYS A 57 11.65 51.01 45.90
C LYS A 57 12.07 52.18 45.02
N LEU A 58 13.21 52.82 45.31
CA LEU A 58 13.75 53.91 44.50
C LEU A 58 14.30 53.42 43.15
N PHE A 59 14.69 52.15 43.06
CA PHE A 59 15.16 51.54 41.81
C PHE A 59 14.06 50.86 41.04
N LEU A 60 13.13 50.20 41.73
CA LEU A 60 12.09 49.38 41.11
C LEU A 60 10.84 50.16 40.76
N LEU A 61 10.65 51.38 41.28
CA LEU A 61 9.54 52.26 40.91
C LEU A 61 10.06 53.45 40.09
N PRO A 62 9.43 53.81 38.97
CA PRO A 62 9.94 54.80 38.02
C PRO A 62 9.71 56.26 38.47
N GLU A 63 9.55 56.49 39.76
CA GLU A 63 9.28 57.80 40.34
C GLU A 63 10.53 58.70 40.27
N ILE A 64 10.36 60.02 40.17
CA ILE A 64 11.48 60.97 39.97
C ILE A 64 11.61 62.00 41.09
N ASN A 65 10.73 61.96 42.08
CA ASN A 65 10.76 62.85 43.24
C ASN A 65 10.01 62.23 44.43
N PHE A 66 10.27 62.79 45.61
CA PHE A 66 9.68 62.40 46.87
C PHE A 66 8.39 63.16 47.21
N LYS A 67 7.84 63.99 46.31
CA LYS A 67 6.54 64.63 46.54
C LYS A 67 5.45 63.55 46.53
N LYS A 68 4.61 63.48 47.57
CA LYS A 68 3.67 62.39 47.84
C LYS A 68 4.38 61.03 47.98
N SER A 69 5.46 61.01 48.75
CA SER A 69 6.27 59.80 48.97
C SER A 69 5.49 58.65 49.61
N ALA A 70 4.50 58.98 50.46
CA ALA A 70 3.56 58.01 51.02
C ALA A 70 2.80 57.25 49.92
N ASP A 71 2.23 57.95 48.94
CA ASP A 71 1.47 57.33 47.84
C ASP A 71 2.41 56.62 46.86
N LYS A 72 3.56 57.23 46.56
CA LYS A 72 4.48 56.76 45.51
C LYS A 72 5.33 55.58 45.92
N PHE A 73 5.80 55.54 47.15
CA PHE A 73 6.72 54.52 47.64
C PHE A 73 6.16 53.78 48.86
N GLY A 74 5.21 54.35 49.59
CA GLY A 74 4.69 53.73 50.81
C GLY A 74 5.77 53.52 51.86
N PHE A 75 6.60 54.55 52.11
CA PHE A 75 7.56 54.52 53.21
C PHE A 75 6.81 54.74 54.52
N SER A 76 6.73 53.70 55.34
CA SER A 76 6.05 53.73 56.63
C SER A 76 6.79 52.92 57.68
N SER A 77 6.53 53.23 58.95
CA SER A 77 6.98 52.45 60.10
C SER A 77 5.88 52.48 61.16
N GLY A 78 5.55 51.32 61.73
CA GLY A 78 4.52 51.23 62.77
C GLY A 78 3.15 51.75 62.35
N GLY A 79 2.82 51.70 61.05
CA GLY A 79 1.53 52.18 60.52
C GLY A 79 1.44 53.68 60.22
N GLN A 80 2.49 54.47 60.49
CA GLN A 80 2.57 55.87 60.11
C GLN A 80 3.50 56.07 58.91
N TYR A 81 3.08 56.88 57.95
CA TYR A 81 3.90 57.27 56.81
C TYR A 81 4.88 58.37 57.21
N PHE A 82 6.11 58.27 56.69
CA PHE A 82 7.11 59.33 56.86
C PHE A 82 6.77 60.54 56.00
N SER A 83 7.22 61.72 56.41
CA SER A 83 7.05 62.94 55.61
C SER A 83 7.94 62.89 54.36
N ASP A 84 7.52 63.59 53.30
CA ASP A 84 8.28 63.69 52.05
C ASP A 84 9.69 64.24 52.26
N LEU A 85 9.81 65.25 53.13
CA LEU A 85 11.09 65.90 53.43
C LEU A 85 12.01 64.98 54.24
N ASP A 86 11.49 64.35 55.29
CA ASP A 86 12.31 63.47 56.15
C ASP A 86 12.82 62.26 55.35
N THR A 87 11.96 61.68 54.52
CA THR A 87 12.32 60.56 53.64
C THR A 87 13.39 60.99 52.64
N PHE A 88 13.22 62.15 52.01
CA PHE A 88 14.21 62.67 51.06
C PHE A 88 15.55 62.94 51.74
N GLN A 89 15.57 63.58 52.92
CA GLN A 89 16.80 63.85 53.66
C GLN A 89 17.46 62.59 54.19
N TYR A 90 16.69 61.54 54.51
CA TYR A 90 17.23 60.25 54.93
C TYR A 90 18.04 59.57 53.82
N TYR A 91 17.50 59.53 52.59
CA TYR A 91 18.17 58.92 51.45
C TYR A 91 19.17 59.86 50.74
N PHE A 92 18.96 61.18 50.79
CA PHE A 92 19.81 62.14 50.09
C PHE A 92 20.12 63.38 50.95
N PRO A 93 20.84 63.22 52.07
CA PRO A 93 21.12 64.31 53.01
C PRO A 93 21.90 65.47 52.38
N GLY A 94 22.78 65.21 51.41
CA GLY A 94 23.65 66.23 50.80
C GLY A 94 23.93 66.00 49.31
N THR A 95 24.72 66.89 48.72
CA THR A 95 25.17 66.83 47.30
C THR A 95 26.21 65.73 47.04
N GLU A 96 26.64 65.05 48.09
CA GLU A 96 27.60 63.95 48.05
C GLU A 96 26.91 62.60 48.37
N SER A 97 25.57 62.59 48.33
CA SER A 97 24.76 61.43 48.65
C SER A 97 24.35 60.66 47.40
N TYR A 98 24.70 59.37 47.36
CA TYR A 98 24.35 58.46 46.28
C TYR A 98 23.79 57.15 46.81
N ILE A 99 22.89 56.57 46.04
CA ILE A 99 22.44 55.19 46.23
C ILE A 99 22.66 54.48 44.91
N ILE A 100 23.33 53.34 44.94
CA ILE A 100 23.74 52.62 43.75
C ILE A 100 23.20 51.20 43.82
N CYS A 101 22.60 50.73 42.73
CA CYS A 101 22.11 49.37 42.58
C CYS A 101 22.95 48.68 41.52
N ASN A 102 23.73 47.67 41.92
CA ASN A 102 24.50 46.83 41.02
C ASN A 102 23.66 45.60 40.68
N ALA A 103 23.43 45.36 39.40
CA ALA A 103 22.55 44.31 38.91
C ALA A 103 23.15 43.62 37.68
N GLU A 104 22.59 42.48 37.32
CA GLU A 104 22.92 41.72 36.12
C GLU A 104 21.63 41.25 35.43
N ASN A 105 21.72 41.07 34.12
CA ASN A 105 20.64 40.51 33.32
C ASN A 105 21.22 39.70 32.13
N PRO A 106 20.40 39.05 31.29
CA PRO A 106 20.89 38.25 30.18
C PRO A 106 21.76 38.98 29.17
N ALA A 107 21.51 40.28 28.95
CA ALA A 107 22.30 41.09 28.03
C ALA A 107 23.63 41.55 28.66
N TRP A 108 23.63 41.85 29.96
CA TRP A 108 24.79 42.35 30.71
C TRP A 108 25.09 41.44 31.90
N ARG A 109 25.69 40.29 31.60
CA ARG A 109 26.11 39.31 32.63
C ARG A 109 27.26 39.80 33.51
N GLU A 110 28.12 40.68 32.99
CA GLU A 110 29.22 41.27 33.76
C GLU A 110 28.69 42.22 34.84
N GLY A 111 27.52 42.80 34.62
CA GLY A 111 26.79 43.66 35.54
C GLY A 111 26.69 45.10 35.03
N PHE A 112 25.70 45.82 35.54
CA PHE A 112 25.44 47.23 35.28
C PHE A 112 24.97 47.90 36.57
N CYS A 113 25.09 49.23 36.62
CA CYS A 113 24.72 50.01 37.79
C CYS A 113 23.64 51.04 37.49
N TRP A 114 22.67 51.16 38.38
CA TRP A 114 21.84 52.36 38.48
C TRP A 114 22.38 53.24 39.60
N VAL A 115 22.78 54.47 39.29
CA VAL A 115 23.29 55.46 40.26
C VAL A 115 22.22 56.54 40.47
N LEU A 116 21.72 56.65 41.70
CA LEU A 116 20.77 57.68 42.10
C LEU A 116 21.47 58.84 42.78
N PHE A 117 21.07 60.06 42.44
CA PHE A 117 21.54 61.28 43.08
C PHE A 117 20.43 62.32 43.14
N ARG A 118 20.53 63.21 44.11
CA ARG A 118 19.52 64.26 44.34
C ARG A 118 19.54 65.35 43.28
N THR A 119 18.39 65.99 43.13
CA THR A 119 18.22 67.25 42.41
C THR A 119 17.52 68.27 43.30
N VAL A 120 17.05 69.38 42.70
CA VAL A 120 16.21 70.38 43.36
C VAL A 120 14.80 69.82 43.66
N ASP A 121 14.06 70.50 44.54
CA ASP A 121 12.64 70.28 44.82
C ASP A 121 12.22 68.85 45.21
N LEU A 122 13.00 68.21 46.10
CA LEU A 122 12.82 66.80 46.52
C LEU A 122 12.91 65.80 45.34
N GLY A 123 13.53 66.22 44.24
CA GLY A 123 13.76 65.39 43.07
C GLY A 123 15.02 64.54 43.19
N TYR A 124 15.07 63.48 42.39
CA TYR A 124 16.28 62.69 42.17
C TYR A 124 16.30 62.18 40.73
N GLN A 125 17.49 61.89 40.23
CA GLN A 125 17.72 61.38 38.88
C GLN A 125 18.50 60.08 38.94
N ARG A 126 18.51 59.36 37.81
CA ARG A 126 19.23 58.10 37.68
C ARG A 126 20.20 58.17 36.51
N ILE A 127 21.40 57.65 36.70
CA ILE A 127 22.30 57.32 35.61
C ILE A 127 22.45 55.80 35.58
N ALA A 128 22.17 55.18 34.43
CA ALA A 128 22.48 53.78 34.23
C ALA A 128 23.87 53.67 33.59
N VAL A 129 24.74 52.86 34.16
CA VAL A 129 26.13 52.67 33.72
C VAL A 129 26.30 51.22 33.30
N PRO A 130 26.78 50.94 32.08
CA PRO A 130 26.97 49.57 31.56
C PRO A 130 28.22 48.88 32.14
N HIS A 131 28.49 49.10 33.43
CA HIS A 131 29.61 48.50 34.15
C HIS A 131 29.19 48.06 35.55
N PRO A 132 29.79 47.00 36.10
CA PRO A 132 29.57 46.60 37.49
C PRO A 132 30.15 47.65 38.44
N TYR A 133 29.68 47.65 39.69
CA TYR A 133 30.05 48.68 40.67
C TYR A 133 31.55 48.73 40.95
N SER A 134 32.24 47.58 40.95
CA SER A 134 33.70 47.50 41.11
C SER A 134 34.49 48.34 40.10
N HIS A 135 33.90 48.64 38.93
CA HIS A 135 34.54 49.46 37.90
C HIS A 135 34.37 50.97 38.13
N ILE A 136 33.40 51.38 38.96
CA ILE A 136 33.12 52.79 39.25
C ILE A 136 33.31 53.15 40.72
N GLU A 137 33.65 52.17 41.57
CA GLU A 137 33.81 52.32 43.01
C GLU A 137 34.81 53.43 43.38
N HIS A 138 35.94 53.49 42.68
CA HIS A 138 36.99 54.49 42.91
C HIS A 138 36.53 55.93 42.69
N LEU A 139 35.39 56.14 42.03
CA LEU A 139 34.79 57.47 41.87
C LEU A 139 34.09 57.94 43.14
N PHE A 140 33.63 57.02 43.98
CA PHE A 140 32.85 57.31 45.18
C PHE A 140 33.65 57.10 46.46
N TRP A 141 34.53 56.09 46.48
CA TRP A 141 35.24 55.65 47.67
C TRP A 141 36.73 55.45 47.39
N ASP A 142 37.56 55.89 48.33
CA ASP A 142 39.01 55.73 48.32
C ASP A 142 39.44 54.79 49.44
N ASP A 143 39.65 53.51 49.10
CA ASP A 143 40.11 52.47 50.01
C ASP A 143 41.55 52.67 50.49
N TYR A 144 42.37 53.44 49.77
CA TYR A 144 43.80 53.59 50.05
C TYR A 144 44.11 54.75 51.01
N SER A 145 43.10 55.50 51.42
CA SER A 145 43.28 56.60 52.37
C SER A 145 43.58 56.10 53.78
N SER A 146 44.57 56.72 54.43
CA SER A 146 44.88 56.53 55.85
C SER A 146 43.85 57.16 56.80
N HIS A 147 42.80 57.81 56.28
CA HIS A 147 41.72 58.40 57.08
C HIS A 147 40.75 57.31 57.57
N ASN A 148 39.91 57.64 58.57
CA ASN A 148 38.96 56.72 59.21
C ASN A 148 39.60 55.40 59.70
N ASN A 149 40.76 55.48 60.35
CA ASN A 149 41.52 54.31 60.82
C ASN A 149 41.92 53.32 59.70
N GLY A 150 42.11 53.80 58.47
CA GLY A 150 42.48 52.96 57.33
C GLY A 150 41.32 52.19 56.70
N VAL A 151 40.07 52.57 57.01
CA VAL A 151 38.86 52.00 56.39
C VAL A 151 38.56 52.67 55.04
N GLY A 152 39.20 53.80 54.74
CA GLY A 152 39.01 54.58 53.51
C GLY A 152 38.20 55.86 53.76
N GLN A 153 38.02 56.65 52.71
CA GLN A 153 37.29 57.92 52.76
C GLN A 153 36.46 58.15 51.49
N LEU A 154 35.50 59.08 51.58
CA LEU A 154 34.85 59.61 50.37
C LEU A 154 35.88 60.33 49.50
N GLN A 155 35.75 60.17 48.19
CA GLN A 155 36.57 60.92 47.23
C GLN A 155 36.34 62.43 47.38
N THR A 156 37.40 63.23 47.23
CA THR A 156 37.32 64.69 47.43
C THR A 156 36.46 65.40 46.37
N ASN A 157 36.30 64.79 45.20
CA ASN A 157 35.59 65.34 44.04
C ASN A 157 34.32 64.52 43.74
N ILE A 158 33.51 64.30 44.78
CA ILE A 158 32.30 63.46 44.73
C ILE A 158 31.01 64.28 44.55
N GLY A 159 31.12 65.57 44.23
CA GLY A 159 29.94 66.40 44.00
C GLY A 159 29.11 65.90 42.81
N VAL A 160 27.77 66.05 42.89
CA VAL A 160 26.83 65.57 41.83
C VAL A 160 27.28 65.93 40.42
N THR A 161 27.72 67.17 40.20
CA THR A 161 28.12 67.65 38.86
C THR A 161 29.35 66.91 38.33
N GLU A 162 30.35 66.68 39.17
CA GLU A 162 31.61 66.04 38.77
C GLU A 162 31.39 64.55 38.47
N ILE A 163 30.70 63.85 39.37
CA ILE A 163 30.36 62.43 39.20
C ILE A 163 29.46 62.24 37.98
N ARG A 164 28.43 63.08 37.81
CA ARG A 164 27.57 63.04 36.63
C ARG A 164 28.37 63.19 35.34
N ASN A 165 29.27 64.17 35.25
CA ASN A 165 30.07 64.40 34.05
C ASN A 165 31.03 63.24 33.77
N LYS A 166 31.62 62.63 34.82
CA LYS A 166 32.46 61.43 34.68
C LYS A 166 31.66 60.23 34.20
N LEU A 167 30.53 59.91 34.84
CA LEU A 167 29.71 58.74 34.46
C LEU A 167 29.13 58.85 33.04
N LEU A 168 28.77 60.07 32.60
CA LEU A 168 28.27 60.31 31.24
C LEU A 168 29.38 60.44 30.19
N SER A 169 30.66 60.40 30.60
CA SER A 169 31.78 60.46 29.66
C SER A 169 31.86 59.18 28.82
N LYS A 170 32.58 59.25 27.70
CA LYS A 170 32.81 58.09 26.83
C LYS A 170 33.57 56.95 27.53
N GLU A 171 34.26 57.22 28.63
CA GLU A 171 34.99 56.22 29.41
C GLU A 171 34.04 55.25 30.11
N TYR A 172 32.93 55.75 30.68
CA TYR A 172 31.99 54.95 31.45
C TYR A 172 30.66 54.67 30.71
N GLY A 173 30.37 55.39 29.62
CA GLY A 173 29.22 55.12 28.76
C GLY A 173 27.86 55.24 29.44
N GLY A 174 27.76 56.01 30.53
CA GLY A 174 26.55 56.14 31.31
C GLY A 174 25.45 56.93 30.59
N GLU A 175 24.21 56.63 30.94
CA GLU A 175 23.02 57.20 30.35
C GLU A 175 22.10 57.81 31.40
N LEU A 176 21.67 59.06 31.17
CA LEU A 176 20.83 59.80 32.11
C LEU A 176 19.35 59.54 31.87
N PHE A 177 18.64 59.18 32.93
CA PHE A 177 17.20 58.98 32.93
C PHE A 177 16.50 60.02 33.79
N THR A 178 15.65 60.83 33.16
CA THR A 178 14.91 61.93 33.81
C THR A 178 13.39 61.75 33.78
N GLU A 179 12.86 60.95 32.85
CA GLU A 179 11.43 60.81 32.62
C GLU A 179 10.89 59.48 33.14
N ARG A 180 9.72 59.53 33.82
CA ARG A 180 9.06 58.36 34.40
C ARG A 180 8.76 57.26 33.38
N SER A 181 8.36 57.63 32.16
CA SER A 181 8.07 56.69 31.06
C SER A 181 9.32 55.93 30.66
N THR A 182 10.41 56.64 30.36
CA THR A 182 11.68 56.05 29.92
C THR A 182 12.32 55.20 31.01
N ILE A 183 12.23 55.63 32.27
CA ILE A 183 12.65 54.84 33.43
C ILE A 183 11.83 53.56 33.55
N GLY A 184 10.50 53.65 33.43
CA GLY A 184 9.61 52.50 33.51
C GLY A 184 9.86 51.48 32.40
N GLU A 185 10.03 51.94 31.16
CA GLU A 185 10.42 51.10 30.03
C GLU A 185 11.78 50.43 30.26
N ALA A 186 12.79 51.19 30.70
CA ALA A 186 14.12 50.64 30.97
C ALA A 186 14.11 49.56 32.07
N ILE A 187 13.34 49.73 33.15
CA ILE A 187 13.31 48.80 34.29
C ILE A 187 12.47 47.55 33.99
N TYR A 188 11.33 47.69 33.32
CA TYR A 188 10.33 46.61 33.19
C TYR A 188 10.29 45.90 31.84
N THR A 189 10.85 46.50 30.79
CA THR A 189 10.85 45.87 29.47
C THR A 189 12.03 44.91 29.37
N ARG A 190 11.73 43.64 29.03
CA ARG A 190 12.74 42.59 28.85
C ARG A 190 13.85 43.08 27.91
N THR A 191 15.10 42.82 28.28
CA THR A 191 16.26 43.22 27.47
C THR A 191 16.14 42.66 26.06
N SER A 192 16.38 43.52 25.07
CA SER A 192 16.51 43.11 23.68
C SER A 192 17.98 42.89 23.31
N THR A 193 18.26 42.39 22.10
CA THR A 193 19.61 42.30 21.54
C THR A 193 20.13 43.63 20.99
N ALA A 194 19.29 44.67 20.95
CA ALA A 194 19.69 46.01 20.56
C ALA A 194 20.34 46.74 21.75
N ASP A 195 21.31 47.60 21.44
CA ASP A 195 21.98 48.46 22.41
C ASP A 195 21.10 49.67 22.79
N ASP A 196 19.92 49.39 23.35
CA ASP A 196 18.91 50.36 23.76
C ASP A 196 18.78 50.45 25.30
N HIS A 197 17.91 51.33 25.80
CA HIS A 197 17.71 51.51 27.24
C HIS A 197 17.20 50.25 27.98
N THR A 198 16.63 49.26 27.27
CA THR A 198 16.12 48.00 27.88
C THR A 198 17.25 47.11 28.40
N ARG A 199 18.49 47.38 27.99
CA ARG A 199 19.70 46.71 28.50
C ARG A 199 19.91 46.89 30.00
N PHE A 200 19.27 47.89 30.62
CA PHE A 200 19.32 48.16 32.05
C PHE A 200 18.11 47.62 32.83
N CYS A 201 17.40 46.65 32.26
CA CYS A 201 16.23 46.02 32.87
C CYS A 201 16.57 45.29 34.17
N LEU A 202 15.79 45.58 35.22
CA LEU A 202 15.89 44.98 36.55
C LEU A 202 14.80 43.93 36.80
N LEU A 203 13.59 44.18 36.30
CA LEU A 203 12.42 43.35 36.62
C LEU A 203 11.51 43.19 35.38
N PRO A 204 11.77 42.21 34.50
CA PRO A 204 11.04 42.07 33.25
C PRO A 204 9.58 41.67 33.50
N MET A 205 8.66 42.40 32.87
CA MET A 205 7.21 42.13 32.92
C MET A 205 6.71 41.47 31.63
N SER A 206 5.56 40.78 31.73
CA SER A 206 4.93 40.11 30.58
C SER A 206 4.35 41.09 29.55
N ARG A 207 3.86 42.24 30.03
CA ARG A 207 3.48 43.41 29.23
C ARG A 207 4.47 44.53 29.54
N ARG A 208 4.80 45.37 28.55
CA ARG A 208 5.70 46.54 28.71
C ARG A 208 5.18 47.51 29.79
N PHE A 209 5.94 48.56 30.06
CA PHE A 209 5.60 49.57 31.07
C PHE A 209 4.16 50.08 30.94
N THR A 210 3.36 49.87 32.01
CA THR A 210 2.04 50.50 32.19
C THR A 210 1.92 51.04 33.61
N THR A 211 1.02 52.01 33.83
CA THR A 211 0.75 52.54 35.18
C THR A 211 0.25 51.44 36.12
N ALA A 212 -0.60 50.54 35.63
CA ALA A 212 -1.09 49.39 36.40
C ALA A 212 0.07 48.47 36.84
N SER A 213 1.05 48.22 35.97
CA SER A 213 2.24 47.43 36.33
C SER A 213 3.06 48.07 37.45
N VAL A 214 3.19 49.41 37.45
CA VAL A 214 3.85 50.14 38.54
C VAL A 214 3.10 49.94 39.86
N ASP A 215 1.77 50.01 39.82
CA ASP A 215 0.93 49.86 41.01
C ASP A 215 1.02 48.43 41.57
N THR A 216 1.03 47.42 40.70
CA THR A 216 1.30 46.02 41.08
C THR A 216 2.67 45.87 41.77
N VAL A 217 3.74 46.42 41.18
CA VAL A 217 5.09 46.36 41.79
C VAL A 217 5.14 47.09 43.12
N ARG A 218 4.53 48.28 43.21
CA ARG A 218 4.46 49.05 44.45
C ARG A 218 3.78 48.26 45.55
N ALA A 219 2.67 47.59 45.24
CA ALA A 219 1.93 46.81 46.21
C ALA A 219 2.69 45.53 46.63
N LEU A 220 3.34 44.83 45.70
CA LEU A 220 4.22 43.69 45.99
C LEU A 220 5.37 44.08 46.92
N LEU A 221 6.07 45.18 46.62
CA LEU A 221 7.14 45.72 47.48
C LEU A 221 6.58 46.17 48.83
N GLY A 222 5.39 46.77 48.85
CA GLY A 222 4.66 47.11 50.06
C GLY A 222 4.46 45.90 50.97
N MET A 223 3.95 44.78 50.43
CA MET A 223 3.76 43.53 51.18
C MET A 223 5.08 42.94 51.66
N ALA A 224 6.08 42.83 50.77
CA ALA A 224 7.38 42.23 51.07
C ALA A 224 8.08 42.91 52.26
N PHE A 225 7.98 44.25 52.35
CA PHE A 225 8.59 45.01 53.43
C PHE A 225 7.68 45.22 54.66
N SER A 226 6.37 44.95 54.54
CA SER A 226 5.39 45.07 55.64
C SER A 226 5.16 43.76 56.40
N LEU A 227 5.75 42.63 55.98
CA LEU A 227 5.64 41.32 56.64
C LEU A 227 6.15 41.29 58.10
N GLY A 228 6.75 42.37 58.60
CA GLY A 228 7.05 42.55 60.03
C GLY A 228 5.86 43.03 60.88
N ASN A 229 4.80 43.58 60.27
CA ASN A 229 3.59 44.10 60.93
C ASN A 229 2.41 44.02 59.93
N ALA A 230 1.83 42.82 59.76
CA ALA A 230 0.69 42.60 58.89
C ALA A 230 -0.53 43.42 59.37
N SER A 231 -0.73 44.58 58.76
CA SER A 231 -1.93 45.41 58.90
C SER A 231 -2.88 45.13 57.74
N THR A 232 -4.16 45.07 58.07
CA THR A 232 -5.32 44.55 57.32
C THR A 232 -5.64 45.26 55.99
N SER A 233 -4.88 46.29 55.59
CA SER A 233 -5.13 47.09 54.37
C SER A 233 -4.16 46.82 53.21
N SER A 234 -2.95 46.33 53.49
CA SER A 234 -1.87 46.23 52.49
C SER A 234 -2.00 45.04 51.53
N LEU A 235 -2.52 43.91 52.02
CA LEU A 235 -2.77 42.69 51.25
C LEU A 235 -3.94 42.84 50.25
N PRO A 236 -5.14 43.32 50.67
CA PRO A 236 -6.26 43.53 49.75
C PRO A 236 -5.93 44.51 48.60
N MET A 237 -5.17 45.57 48.85
CA MET A 237 -4.73 46.51 47.81
C MET A 237 -3.74 45.90 46.82
N ALA A 238 -2.87 45.00 47.27
CA ALA A 238 -1.96 44.29 46.38
C ALA A 238 -2.68 43.28 45.51
N ILE A 239 -3.65 42.55 46.08
CA ILE A 239 -4.52 41.65 45.33
C ILE A 239 -5.35 42.44 44.31
N GLY A 240 -5.95 43.56 44.70
CA GLY A 240 -6.66 44.47 43.79
C GLY A 240 -5.77 45.01 42.66
N SER A 241 -4.54 45.43 42.96
CA SER A 241 -3.60 45.93 41.95
C SER A 241 -3.06 44.84 41.01
N ILE A 242 -2.98 43.58 41.47
CA ILE A 242 -2.66 42.42 40.63
C ILE A 242 -3.85 42.10 39.72
N ILE A 243 -5.06 42.12 40.26
CA ILE A 243 -6.33 41.90 39.55
C ILE A 243 -6.54 42.98 38.47
N ASP A 244 -6.37 44.25 38.80
CA ASP A 244 -6.44 45.38 37.87
C ASP A 244 -5.30 45.36 36.84
N GLY A 245 -4.07 45.02 37.25
CA GLY A 245 -2.91 44.86 36.37
C GLY A 245 -3.00 43.70 35.39
N MET A 246 -3.77 42.66 35.74
CA MET A 246 -4.08 41.52 34.86
C MET A 246 -5.38 41.74 34.05
N GLY A 247 -6.08 42.86 34.22
CA GLY A 247 -7.29 43.21 33.48
C GLY A 247 -8.56 42.47 33.93
N LEU A 248 -8.57 41.92 35.14
CA LEU A 248 -9.74 41.28 35.74
C LEU A 248 -10.56 42.34 36.48
N SER A 249 -11.50 43.00 35.80
CA SER A 249 -12.42 43.92 36.47
C SER A 249 -13.32 43.16 37.46
N VAL A 250 -13.03 43.25 38.76
CA VAL A 250 -13.98 42.87 39.82
C VAL A 250 -14.28 44.09 40.67
N VAL A 251 -15.13 44.97 40.15
CA VAL A 251 -15.88 45.90 40.98
C VAL A 251 -17.15 45.18 41.41
N LYS A 252 -17.31 44.93 42.71
CA LYS A 252 -18.62 44.93 43.35
C LYS A 252 -18.56 45.64 44.69
N ASP A 253 -19.44 46.61 44.82
CA ASP A 253 -19.81 47.30 46.04
C ASP A 253 -20.27 46.27 47.08
N ASP A 254 -19.46 46.09 48.12
CA ASP A 254 -19.85 46.01 49.52
C ASP A 254 -18.71 45.36 50.29
N GLY A 255 -18.24 46.07 51.32
CA GLY A 255 -17.14 45.63 52.18
C GLY A 255 -17.48 44.32 52.87
N VAL A 256 -16.96 43.22 52.33
CA VAL A 256 -16.95 41.92 52.98
C VAL A 256 -15.50 41.56 53.22
N PHE A 257 -15.17 41.27 54.49
CA PHE A 257 -13.92 40.62 54.86
C PHE A 257 -13.84 39.28 54.10
N ILE A 258 -13.16 39.30 52.96
CA ILE A 258 -12.85 38.10 52.20
C ILE A 258 -11.84 37.32 53.02
N ASP A 259 -12.22 36.13 53.45
CA ASP A 259 -11.30 35.15 54.02
C ASP A 259 -10.27 34.80 52.93
N LEU A 260 -9.08 35.41 53.03
CA LEU A 260 -8.07 35.41 51.98
C LEU A 260 -7.64 33.99 51.62
N ASP A 261 -7.65 33.06 52.57
CA ASP A 261 -7.31 31.67 52.33
C ASP A 261 -8.39 30.99 51.47
N ALA A 262 -9.67 31.24 51.75
CA ALA A 262 -10.78 30.73 50.95
C ALA A 262 -10.80 31.34 49.54
N ALA A 263 -10.51 32.63 49.40
CA ALA A 263 -10.46 33.28 48.08
C ALA A 263 -9.22 32.88 47.28
N LEU A 264 -8.09 32.60 47.92
CA LEU A 264 -6.87 32.13 47.26
C LEU A 264 -7.01 30.67 46.82
N ASP A 265 -7.67 29.83 47.62
CA ASP A 265 -8.00 28.46 47.22
C ASP A 265 -9.07 28.44 46.13
N GLU A 266 -10.08 29.30 46.21
CA GLU A 266 -11.06 29.46 45.13
C GLU A 266 -10.42 30.02 43.85
N TRP A 267 -9.46 30.94 43.96
CA TRP A 267 -8.69 31.42 42.80
C TRP A 267 -7.81 30.32 42.19
N LYS A 268 -7.10 29.53 43.01
CA LYS A 268 -6.33 28.36 42.52
C LYS A 268 -7.25 27.39 41.79
N ARG A 269 -8.43 27.14 42.34
CA ARG A 269 -9.44 26.27 41.74
C ARG A 269 -9.98 26.86 40.44
N LEU A 270 -10.32 28.15 40.41
CA LEU A 270 -10.83 28.85 39.24
C LEU A 270 -9.78 28.92 38.14
N LYS A 271 -8.51 29.14 38.47
CA LYS A 271 -7.41 29.11 37.51
C LYS A 271 -7.20 27.71 36.94
N HIS A 272 -7.26 26.68 37.79
CA HIS A 272 -7.18 25.30 37.32
C HIS A 272 -8.37 24.94 36.41
N GLU A 273 -9.56 25.45 36.73
CA GLU A 273 -10.75 25.26 35.91
C GLU A 273 -10.67 26.07 34.60
N ASP A 274 -10.10 27.26 34.61
CA ASP A 274 -9.87 28.08 33.41
C ASP A 274 -8.82 27.45 32.48
N GLU A 275 -7.74 26.91 33.04
CA GLU A 275 -6.76 26.11 32.29
C GLU A 275 -7.42 24.87 31.67
N ARG A 276 -8.30 24.20 32.43
CA ARG A 276 -9.08 23.04 31.95
C ARG A 276 -10.05 23.43 30.84
N LEU A 277 -10.79 24.53 31.01
CA LEU A 277 -11.77 25.03 30.04
C LEU A 277 -11.09 25.53 28.77
N SER A 278 -9.97 26.23 28.88
CA SER A 278 -9.14 26.66 27.75
C SER A 278 -8.62 25.46 26.96
N LEU A 279 -8.22 24.39 27.66
CA LEU A 279 -7.76 23.15 27.02
C LEU A 279 -8.93 22.42 26.33
N ILE A 280 -10.12 22.40 26.94
CA ILE A 280 -11.35 21.89 26.31
C ILE A 280 -11.70 22.72 25.08
N GLU A 281 -11.65 24.05 25.15
CA GLU A 281 -11.96 24.95 24.04
C GLU A 281 -10.98 24.74 22.88
N MET A 282 -9.69 24.61 23.17
CA MET A 282 -8.66 24.28 22.18
C MET A 282 -8.87 22.90 21.53
N LEU A 283 -9.33 21.90 22.29
CA LEU A 283 -9.57 20.53 21.79
C LEU A 283 -10.97 20.34 21.17
N THR A 284 -11.91 21.25 21.41
CA THR A 284 -13.27 21.22 20.87
C THR A 284 -13.29 21.14 19.32
N PRO A 285 -12.52 21.93 18.56
CA PRO A 285 -12.48 21.79 17.10
C PRO A 285 -11.90 20.45 16.66
N ALA A 286 -10.88 19.92 17.35
CA ALA A 286 -10.31 18.61 17.05
C ALA A 286 -11.31 17.48 17.35
N TRP A 287 -12.08 17.59 18.42
CA TRP A 287 -13.16 16.66 18.76
C TRP A 287 -14.31 16.71 17.76
N ALA A 288 -14.70 17.92 17.32
CA ALA A 288 -15.71 18.09 16.28
C ALA A 288 -15.27 17.45 14.96
N GLN A 289 -13.98 17.61 14.60
CA GLN A 289 -13.39 16.94 13.45
C GLN A 289 -13.43 15.42 13.61
N LEU A 290 -12.99 14.89 14.77
CA LEU A 290 -13.03 13.45 15.06
C LEU A 290 -14.46 12.88 14.98
N LYS A 291 -15.46 13.62 15.46
CA LYS A 291 -16.87 13.19 15.38
C LYS A 291 -17.36 13.13 13.94
N THR A 292 -16.99 14.11 13.12
CA THR A 292 -17.27 14.12 11.68
C THR A 292 -16.57 12.94 10.98
N ASP A 293 -15.29 12.72 11.28
CA ASP A 293 -14.49 11.64 10.70
C ASP A 293 -15.03 10.26 11.11
N LEU A 294 -15.49 10.10 12.35
CA LEU A 294 -16.10 8.87 12.85
C LEU A 294 -17.45 8.60 12.18
N ALA A 295 -18.26 9.63 11.96
CA ALA A 295 -19.51 9.51 11.21
C ALA A 295 -19.23 9.07 9.76
N LEU A 296 -18.27 9.71 9.10
CA LEU A 296 -17.83 9.36 7.74
C LEU A 296 -17.26 7.94 7.67
N TYR A 297 -16.47 7.53 8.67
CA TYR A 297 -15.94 6.18 8.78
C TYR A 297 -17.07 5.15 8.90
N ASN A 298 -18.06 5.39 9.75
CA ASN A 298 -19.18 4.48 9.94
C ASN A 298 -20.04 4.37 8.67
N GLU A 299 -20.28 5.47 7.97
CA GLU A 299 -20.99 5.47 6.68
C GLU A 299 -20.22 4.66 5.63
N ARG A 300 -18.91 4.91 5.48
CA ARG A 300 -18.04 4.17 4.55
C ARG A 300 -17.96 2.69 4.91
N ARG A 301 -17.90 2.36 6.20
CA ARG A 301 -17.90 0.97 6.69
C ARG A 301 -19.20 0.26 6.33
N ALA A 302 -20.34 0.89 6.57
CA ALA A 302 -21.66 0.34 6.21
C ALA A 302 -21.77 0.12 4.70
N TYR A 303 -21.40 1.12 3.90
CA TYR A 303 -21.36 1.01 2.43
C TYR A 303 -20.44 -0.12 1.97
N THR A 304 -19.23 -0.22 2.54
CA THR A 304 -18.27 -1.27 2.18
C THR A 304 -18.77 -2.66 2.56
N GLN A 305 -19.41 -2.82 3.73
CA GLN A 305 -20.05 -4.08 4.12
C GLN A 305 -21.16 -4.48 3.15
N GLU A 306 -21.99 -3.52 2.72
CA GLU A 306 -23.03 -3.79 1.72
C GLU A 306 -22.43 -4.20 0.39
N GLN A 307 -21.43 -3.48 -0.12
CA GLN A 307 -20.76 -3.84 -1.37
C GLN A 307 -20.08 -5.20 -1.28
N PHE A 308 -19.41 -5.49 -0.15
CA PHE A 308 -18.77 -6.79 0.06
C PHE A 308 -19.80 -7.92 0.07
N ALA A 309 -20.91 -7.77 0.78
CA ALA A 309 -21.99 -8.76 0.80
C ALA A 309 -22.60 -8.96 -0.61
N ARG A 310 -22.77 -7.88 -1.39
CA ARG A 310 -23.24 -7.98 -2.78
C ARG A 310 -22.26 -8.74 -3.66
N VAL A 311 -20.95 -8.47 -3.53
CA VAL A 311 -19.91 -9.19 -4.27
C VAL A 311 -19.90 -10.66 -3.87
N GLU A 312 -19.97 -10.97 -2.58
CA GLU A 312 -20.03 -12.34 -2.07
C GLU A 312 -21.24 -13.10 -2.63
N CYS A 313 -22.45 -12.52 -2.53
CA CYS A 313 -23.65 -13.11 -3.13
C CYS A 313 -23.52 -13.28 -4.65
N THR A 314 -22.89 -12.33 -5.35
CA THR A 314 -22.67 -12.43 -6.80
C THR A 314 -21.72 -13.57 -7.13
N ILE A 315 -20.62 -13.71 -6.40
CA ILE A 315 -19.64 -14.80 -6.58
C ILE A 315 -20.31 -16.14 -6.32
N VAL A 316 -21.07 -16.27 -5.23
CA VAL A 316 -21.80 -17.51 -4.91
C VAL A 316 -22.79 -17.86 -6.03
N ARG A 317 -23.57 -16.89 -6.50
CA ARG A 317 -24.54 -17.11 -7.58
C ARG A 317 -23.85 -17.50 -8.90
N GLU A 318 -22.74 -16.85 -9.25
CA GLU A 318 -21.97 -17.19 -10.45
C GLU A 318 -21.33 -18.57 -10.32
N LEU A 319 -20.80 -18.94 -9.16
CA LEU A 319 -20.27 -20.28 -8.87
C LEU A 319 -21.36 -21.35 -9.01
N GLU A 320 -22.55 -21.14 -8.44
CA GLU A 320 -23.69 -22.05 -8.60
C GLU A 320 -24.09 -22.18 -10.07
N SER A 321 -24.13 -21.06 -10.80
CA SER A 321 -24.44 -21.07 -12.24
C SER A 321 -23.40 -21.83 -13.06
N LEU A 322 -22.11 -21.70 -12.71
CA LEU A 322 -21.00 -22.39 -13.36
C LEU A 322 -21.01 -23.87 -13.02
N GLN A 323 -21.33 -24.24 -11.77
CA GLN A 323 -21.52 -25.64 -11.37
C GLN A 323 -22.67 -26.29 -12.15
N LEU A 324 -23.80 -25.58 -12.31
CA LEU A 324 -24.91 -26.06 -13.13
C LEU A 324 -24.50 -26.25 -14.59
N LYS A 325 -23.79 -25.28 -15.18
CA LYS A 325 -23.25 -25.39 -16.54
C LYS A 325 -22.24 -26.54 -16.67
N LEU A 326 -21.40 -26.77 -15.67
CA LEU A 326 -20.43 -27.87 -15.65
C LEU A 326 -21.15 -29.22 -15.59
N ILE A 327 -22.17 -29.37 -14.75
CA ILE A 327 -23.00 -30.58 -14.66
C ILE A 327 -23.70 -30.82 -16.00
N GLN A 328 -24.24 -29.79 -16.63
CA GLN A 328 -24.89 -29.91 -17.93
C GLN A 328 -23.90 -30.31 -19.02
N ALA A 329 -22.74 -29.64 -19.09
CA ALA A 329 -21.68 -29.98 -20.04
C ALA A 329 -21.16 -31.41 -19.82
N SER A 330 -21.02 -31.86 -18.58
CA SER A 330 -20.64 -33.26 -18.26
C SER A 330 -21.70 -34.25 -18.77
N LYS A 331 -22.99 -33.95 -18.60
CA LYS A 331 -24.06 -34.78 -19.14
C LYS A 331 -24.03 -34.81 -20.67
N ASP A 332 -23.77 -33.67 -21.31
CA ASP A 332 -23.69 -33.57 -22.76
C ASP A 332 -22.45 -34.31 -23.30
N VAL A 333 -21.34 -34.31 -22.56
CA VAL A 333 -20.17 -35.16 -22.88
C VAL A 333 -20.53 -36.64 -22.75
N ASP A 334 -21.20 -37.05 -21.68
CA ASP A 334 -21.61 -38.45 -21.50
C ASP A 334 -22.58 -38.92 -22.60
N THR A 335 -23.51 -38.07 -23.03
CA THR A 335 -24.45 -38.41 -24.12
C THR A 335 -23.73 -38.48 -25.45
N THR A 336 -22.88 -37.51 -25.77
CA THR A 336 -22.09 -37.53 -27.02
C THR A 336 -21.10 -38.68 -27.05
N GLU A 337 -20.51 -39.08 -25.93
CA GLU A 337 -19.64 -40.26 -25.85
C GLU A 337 -20.43 -41.56 -26.05
N ARG A 338 -21.65 -41.66 -25.49
CA ARG A 338 -22.55 -42.79 -25.76
C ARG A 338 -22.95 -42.85 -27.23
N GLU A 339 -23.29 -41.72 -27.84
CA GLU A 339 -23.63 -41.62 -29.26
C GLU A 339 -22.43 -41.99 -30.14
N LEU A 340 -21.24 -41.49 -29.83
CA LEU A 340 -20.00 -41.84 -30.53
C LEU A 340 -19.72 -43.35 -30.43
N ASN A 341 -19.87 -43.94 -29.25
CA ASN A 341 -19.67 -45.38 -29.06
C ASN A 341 -20.72 -46.21 -29.79
N ALA A 342 -21.98 -45.76 -29.84
CA ALA A 342 -23.02 -46.40 -30.64
C ALA A 342 -22.74 -46.28 -32.15
N ALA A 343 -22.29 -45.11 -32.62
CA ALA A 343 -21.90 -44.90 -34.00
C ALA A 343 -20.68 -45.75 -34.39
N ARG A 344 -19.68 -45.87 -33.50
CA ARG A 344 -18.53 -46.77 -33.67
C ARG A 344 -18.96 -48.22 -33.80
N LYS A 345 -19.85 -48.71 -32.92
CA LYS A 345 -20.41 -50.07 -33.02
C LYS A 345 -21.11 -50.30 -34.36
N ARG A 346 -21.96 -49.36 -34.80
CA ARG A 346 -22.62 -49.44 -36.11
C ARG A 346 -21.62 -49.43 -37.27
N LEU A 347 -20.55 -48.65 -37.17
CA LEU A 347 -19.49 -48.63 -38.18
C LEU A 347 -18.76 -49.98 -38.22
N ASP A 348 -18.44 -50.57 -37.09
CA ASP A 348 -17.79 -51.88 -37.02
C ASP A 348 -18.69 -53.01 -37.53
N GLU A 349 -19.99 -52.97 -37.19
CA GLU A 349 -21.00 -53.87 -37.75
C GLU A 349 -21.11 -53.72 -39.27
N SER A 350 -21.16 -52.48 -39.77
CA SER A 350 -21.22 -52.20 -41.21
C SER A 350 -19.94 -52.65 -41.93
N LYS A 351 -18.76 -52.44 -41.33
CA LYS A 351 -17.49 -52.98 -41.86
C LYS A 351 -17.48 -54.51 -41.89
N ALA A 352 -17.97 -55.17 -40.84
CA ALA A 352 -18.08 -56.62 -40.80
C ALA A 352 -19.05 -57.15 -41.87
N GLN A 353 -20.18 -56.47 -42.07
CA GLN A 353 -21.11 -56.76 -43.16
C GLN A 353 -20.46 -56.55 -44.53
N GLN A 354 -19.74 -55.44 -44.74
CA GLN A 354 -19.03 -55.18 -45.99
C GLN A 354 -17.97 -56.26 -46.27
N LEU A 355 -17.21 -56.68 -45.26
CA LEU A 355 -16.25 -57.78 -45.36
C LEU A 355 -16.94 -59.09 -45.74
N SER A 356 -18.07 -59.41 -45.10
CA SER A 356 -18.88 -60.59 -45.42
C SER A 356 -19.42 -60.54 -46.86
N CYS A 357 -20.05 -59.42 -47.25
CA CYS A 357 -20.54 -59.22 -48.61
C CYS A 357 -19.41 -59.33 -49.64
N ASN A 358 -18.23 -58.75 -49.39
CA ASN A 358 -17.07 -58.89 -50.26
C ASN A 358 -16.58 -60.34 -50.34
N ALA A 359 -16.61 -61.09 -49.24
CA ALA A 359 -16.28 -62.51 -49.24
C ALA A 359 -17.30 -63.31 -50.07
N HIS A 360 -18.60 -63.05 -49.91
CA HIS A 360 -19.67 -63.64 -50.71
C HIS A 360 -19.55 -63.27 -52.20
N LEU A 361 -19.20 -62.03 -52.52
CA LEU A 361 -19.00 -61.57 -53.90
C LEU A 361 -17.80 -62.28 -54.54
N LYS A 362 -16.67 -62.40 -53.83
CA LYS A 362 -15.51 -63.20 -54.28
C LYS A 362 -15.86 -64.68 -54.45
N ALA A 363 -16.63 -65.26 -53.53
CA ALA A 363 -17.08 -66.65 -53.64
C ALA A 363 -18.01 -66.84 -54.85
N GLY A 364 -18.95 -65.92 -55.05
CA GLY A 364 -19.85 -65.90 -56.21
C GLY A 364 -19.07 -65.73 -57.52
N GLN A 365 -18.08 -64.83 -57.57
CA GLN A 365 -17.18 -64.69 -58.73
C GLN A 365 -16.42 -65.98 -59.03
N LYS A 366 -15.89 -66.68 -58.02
CA LYS A 366 -15.24 -68.00 -58.20
C LYS A 366 -16.22 -69.05 -58.71
N GLN A 367 -17.45 -69.09 -58.20
CA GLN A 367 -18.47 -70.00 -58.68
C GLN A 367 -18.86 -69.70 -60.13
N LEU A 368 -19.03 -68.42 -60.47
CA LEU A 368 -19.36 -67.97 -61.83
C LEU A 368 -18.22 -68.31 -62.80
N ALA A 369 -16.95 -68.10 -62.42
CA ALA A 369 -15.79 -68.53 -63.19
C ALA A 369 -15.77 -70.06 -63.40
N THR A 370 -16.08 -70.84 -62.36
CA THR A 370 -16.19 -72.30 -62.47
C THR A 370 -17.31 -72.71 -63.42
N MET A 371 -18.48 -72.08 -63.31
CA MET A 371 -19.63 -72.35 -64.19
C MET A 371 -19.34 -71.94 -65.64
N LEU A 372 -18.66 -70.81 -65.87
CA LEU A 372 -18.20 -70.42 -67.20
C LEU A 372 -17.22 -71.43 -67.77
N GLY A 373 -16.25 -71.91 -66.97
CA GLY A 373 -15.35 -72.99 -67.38
C GLY A 373 -16.10 -74.27 -67.74
N LYS A 374 -17.13 -74.65 -66.98
CA LYS A 374 -18.01 -75.77 -67.32
C LYS A 374 -18.78 -75.52 -68.63
N LEU A 375 -19.30 -74.31 -68.83
CA LEU A 375 -19.99 -73.92 -70.07
C LEU A 375 -19.07 -74.01 -71.28
N ASP A 376 -17.82 -73.58 -71.15
CA ASP A 376 -16.83 -73.72 -72.20
C ASP A 376 -16.49 -75.19 -72.45
N THR A 377 -16.36 -76.04 -71.41
CA THR A 377 -16.21 -77.48 -71.63
C THR A 377 -17.40 -78.10 -72.37
N ILE A 378 -18.63 -77.67 -72.06
CA ILE A 378 -19.84 -78.12 -72.79
C ILE A 378 -19.79 -77.64 -74.25
N LYS A 379 -19.35 -76.41 -74.51
CA LYS A 379 -19.20 -75.90 -75.89
C LYS A 379 -18.14 -76.68 -76.67
N THR A 380 -16.98 -76.98 -76.08
CA THR A 380 -15.97 -77.83 -76.73
C THR A 380 -16.49 -79.23 -76.97
N LEU A 381 -17.22 -79.83 -76.01
CA LEU A 381 -17.86 -81.13 -76.23
C LEU A 381 -18.90 -81.08 -77.35
N ARG A 382 -19.70 -80.00 -77.46
CA ARG A 382 -20.62 -79.84 -78.60
C ARG A 382 -19.88 -79.74 -79.94
N LEU A 383 -18.69 -79.15 -79.98
CA LEU A 383 -17.86 -79.04 -81.18
C LEU A 383 -17.18 -80.37 -81.54
N ASP A 384 -16.59 -81.07 -80.57
CA ASP A 384 -15.86 -82.33 -80.80
C ASP A 384 -16.79 -83.45 -81.28
N PHE A 385 -18.04 -83.46 -80.84
CA PHE A 385 -19.05 -84.45 -81.24
C PHE A 385 -19.92 -84.00 -82.42
N ALA A 386 -19.60 -82.84 -83.03
CA ALA A 386 -20.32 -82.25 -84.18
C ALA A 386 -20.40 -83.16 -85.41
N SER A 387 -19.36 -83.96 -85.66
CA SER A 387 -19.27 -84.84 -86.82
C SER A 387 -20.04 -86.16 -86.69
N LEU A 388 -20.63 -86.43 -85.51
CA LEU A 388 -21.34 -87.69 -85.21
C LEU A 388 -22.87 -87.52 -85.20
N PHE A 389 -23.37 -86.34 -85.54
CA PHE A 389 -24.81 -86.04 -85.51
C PHE A 389 -25.53 -86.50 -86.80
N PRO A 390 -26.66 -87.23 -86.69
CA PRO A 390 -27.67 -87.27 -87.73
C PRO A 390 -28.29 -85.89 -87.90
N ILE A 391 -28.56 -85.50 -89.15
CA ILE A 391 -28.82 -84.11 -89.59
C ILE A 391 -30.05 -83.43 -88.93
N ASP A 392 -30.89 -84.13 -88.15
CA ASP A 392 -32.19 -83.62 -87.68
C ASP A 392 -32.44 -83.61 -86.14
N ASP A 393 -31.46 -83.84 -85.26
CA ASP A 393 -31.68 -83.68 -83.79
C ASP A 393 -30.44 -83.15 -83.04
N ALA A 394 -30.50 -81.88 -82.61
CA ALA A 394 -29.42 -81.16 -81.92
C ALA A 394 -29.69 -80.97 -80.40
N SER A 395 -30.43 -81.89 -79.78
CA SER A 395 -30.72 -81.89 -78.35
C SER A 395 -29.54 -82.39 -77.50
N ASP A 396 -29.31 -81.78 -76.32
CA ASP A 396 -28.29 -82.25 -75.34
C ASP A 396 -28.53 -83.71 -74.89
N ALA A 397 -29.77 -84.20 -74.99
CA ALA A 397 -30.09 -85.60 -74.71
C ALA A 397 -29.54 -86.57 -75.77
N ALA A 398 -29.44 -86.12 -77.03
CA ALA A 398 -28.87 -86.89 -78.13
C ALA A 398 -27.35 -87.06 -77.97
N ILE A 399 -26.64 -86.02 -77.49
CA ILE A 399 -25.20 -86.08 -77.16
C ILE A 399 -24.93 -87.16 -76.12
N VAL A 400 -25.74 -87.17 -75.05
CA VAL A 400 -25.61 -88.18 -73.98
C VAL A 400 -25.91 -89.59 -74.52
N GLN A 401 -26.84 -89.75 -75.47
CA GLN A 401 -27.10 -91.05 -76.10
C GLN A 401 -25.95 -91.52 -77.00
N VAL A 402 -25.38 -90.65 -77.83
CA VAL A 402 -24.21 -90.99 -78.69
C VAL A 402 -23.01 -91.35 -77.82
N MET A 403 -22.74 -90.57 -76.77
CA MET A 403 -21.69 -90.88 -75.80
C MET A 403 -21.95 -92.20 -75.07
N LYS A 404 -23.18 -92.48 -74.64
CA LYS A 404 -23.54 -93.78 -74.05
C LYS A 404 -23.36 -94.92 -75.05
N GLY A 405 -23.65 -94.70 -76.33
CA GLY A 405 -23.41 -95.65 -77.42
C GLY A 405 -21.93 -95.92 -77.64
N GLN A 406 -21.08 -94.88 -77.67
CA GLN A 406 -19.62 -95.05 -77.76
C GLN A 406 -19.03 -95.71 -76.51
N VAL A 407 -19.50 -95.34 -75.32
CA VAL A 407 -19.11 -96.02 -74.08
C VAL A 407 -19.55 -97.48 -74.09
N HIS A 408 -20.70 -97.81 -74.68
CA HIS A 408 -21.15 -99.19 -74.84
C HIS A 408 -20.30 -99.96 -75.87
N GLY A 409 -19.96 -99.34 -77.01
CA GLY A 409 -19.06 -99.89 -78.02
C GLY A 409 -17.66 -100.14 -77.49
N ILE A 410 -17.07 -99.18 -76.76
CA ILE A 410 -15.77 -99.32 -76.11
C ILE A 410 -15.83 -100.37 -75.00
N LYS A 411 -16.92 -100.45 -74.23
CA LYS A 411 -17.11 -101.53 -73.24
C LYS A 411 -17.22 -102.90 -73.89
N GLN A 412 -17.89 -103.01 -75.04
CA GLN A 412 -17.94 -104.24 -75.82
C GLN A 412 -16.56 -104.60 -76.38
N GLU A 413 -15.82 -103.66 -76.97
CA GLU A 413 -14.43 -103.86 -77.41
C GLU A 413 -13.50 -104.32 -76.29
N ILE A 414 -13.61 -103.74 -75.09
CA ILE A 414 -12.86 -104.17 -73.90
C ILE A 414 -13.25 -105.59 -73.48
N GLN A 415 -14.52 -105.98 -73.65
CA GLN A 415 -15.02 -107.32 -73.36
C GLN A 415 -14.60 -108.34 -74.44
N TYR A 416 -14.45 -107.93 -75.70
CA TYR A 416 -13.97 -108.76 -76.81
C TYR A 416 -12.45 -108.94 -76.81
N LEU A 417 -11.68 -107.97 -76.31
CA LEU A 417 -10.21 -108.04 -76.19
C LEU A 417 -9.72 -108.81 -74.95
N SER A 418 -10.62 -109.22 -74.04
CA SER A 418 -10.24 -110.02 -72.86
C SER A 418 -10.30 -111.53 -73.08
N ASP A 419 -10.82 -112.01 -74.23
CA ASP A 419 -10.99 -113.43 -74.54
C ASP A 419 -10.09 -113.90 -75.69
N GLN A 420 -8.89 -114.37 -75.33
CA GLN A 420 -7.75 -114.65 -76.23
C GLN A 420 -8.02 -115.76 -77.28
N SER A 421 -9.06 -116.58 -77.08
CA SER A 421 -9.42 -117.71 -77.96
C SER A 421 -10.24 -117.30 -79.19
N VAL A 422 -11.10 -116.27 -79.07
CA VAL A 422 -12.00 -115.80 -80.14
C VAL A 422 -11.24 -114.96 -81.17
N ALA A 423 -10.25 -114.18 -80.71
CA ALA A 423 -9.40 -113.35 -81.57
C ALA A 423 -8.55 -114.18 -82.55
N GLN A 424 -8.08 -115.38 -82.15
CA GLN A 424 -7.35 -116.28 -83.05
C GLN A 424 -8.24 -116.91 -84.12
N GLN A 425 -9.49 -117.26 -83.77
CA GLN A 425 -10.47 -117.79 -84.74
C GLN A 425 -10.84 -116.74 -85.79
N GLN A 426 -11.08 -115.48 -85.39
CA GLN A 426 -11.49 -114.45 -86.34
C GLN A 426 -10.33 -113.98 -87.24
N MET A 427 -9.09 -113.98 -86.74
CA MET A 427 -7.89 -113.78 -87.57
C MET A 427 -7.77 -114.88 -88.63
N GLN A 428 -8.01 -116.14 -88.27
CA GLN A 428 -8.07 -117.24 -89.24
C GLN A 428 -9.20 -117.05 -90.26
N THR A 429 -10.40 -116.65 -89.83
CA THR A 429 -11.53 -116.39 -90.74
C THR A 429 -11.25 -115.25 -91.71
N LEU A 430 -10.62 -114.16 -91.25
CA LEU A 430 -10.25 -113.02 -92.09
C LEU A 430 -9.10 -113.36 -93.06
N ILE A 431 -8.16 -114.21 -92.65
CA ILE A 431 -7.12 -114.76 -93.54
C ILE A 431 -7.78 -115.65 -94.61
N GLN A 432 -8.73 -116.50 -94.23
CA GLN A 432 -9.49 -117.37 -95.15
C GLN A 432 -10.30 -116.57 -96.17
N GLN A 433 -10.97 -115.50 -95.74
CA GLN A 433 -11.73 -114.60 -96.59
C GLN A 433 -10.82 -113.85 -97.58
N ASN A 434 -9.65 -113.40 -97.13
CA ASN A 434 -8.66 -112.75 -98.02
C ASN A 434 -8.12 -113.70 -99.09
N THR A 435 -7.90 -114.98 -98.77
CA THR A 435 -7.48 -115.99 -99.75
C THR A 435 -8.58 -116.34 -100.76
N ASN A 436 -9.85 -116.40 -100.34
CA ASN A 436 -10.96 -116.68 -101.24
C ASN A 436 -11.23 -115.52 -102.22
N ILE A 437 -11.17 -114.27 -101.75
CA ILE A 437 -11.37 -113.08 -102.60
C ILE A 437 -10.24 -112.97 -103.64
N LYS A 438 -8.99 -113.28 -103.27
CA LYS A 438 -7.88 -113.34 -104.23
C LYS A 438 -8.07 -114.44 -105.29
N ALA A 439 -8.62 -115.59 -104.93
CA ALA A 439 -8.90 -116.67 -105.86
C ALA A 439 -10.08 -116.35 -106.81
N GLU A 440 -11.09 -115.60 -106.36
CA GLU A 440 -12.19 -115.12 -107.21
C GLU A 440 -11.74 -114.03 -108.20
N ILE A 441 -10.81 -113.15 -107.80
CA ILE A 441 -10.23 -112.13 -108.69
C ILE A 441 -9.44 -112.77 -109.84
N GLU A 442 -8.67 -113.83 -109.58
CA GLU A 442 -7.94 -114.55 -110.64
C GLU A 442 -8.89 -115.35 -111.55
N LYS A 443 -9.94 -115.98 -111.02
CA LYS A 443 -10.98 -116.64 -111.84
C LYS A 443 -11.76 -115.66 -112.74
N LEU A 444 -12.05 -114.47 -112.26
CA LEU A 444 -12.71 -113.41 -113.05
C LEU A 444 -11.79 -112.82 -114.11
N LYS A 445 -10.47 -112.74 -113.84
CA LYS A 445 -9.47 -112.38 -114.85
C LYS A 445 -9.36 -113.42 -115.97
N ASP A 446 -9.31 -114.71 -115.63
CA ASP A 446 -9.26 -115.80 -116.63
C ASP A 446 -10.54 -115.86 -117.48
N SER A 447 -11.69 -115.51 -116.89
CA SER A 447 -13.00 -115.47 -117.58
C SER A 447 -13.14 -114.31 -118.57
N ILE A 448 -12.38 -113.22 -118.39
CA ILE A 448 -12.41 -112.04 -119.28
C ILE A 448 -11.45 -112.22 -120.47
N THR A 449 -10.36 -112.98 -120.33
CA THR A 449 -9.40 -113.23 -121.42
C THR A 449 -9.85 -114.26 -122.47
N HIS A 450 -10.84 -115.10 -122.17
CA HIS A 450 -11.37 -116.09 -123.12
C HIS A 450 -12.61 -115.64 -123.92
N LEU A 451 -13.17 -114.46 -123.61
CA LEU A 451 -14.29 -113.87 -124.37
C LEU A 451 -13.84 -113.08 -125.62
N ASP A 452 -12.53 -112.83 -125.79
CA ASP A 452 -11.95 -112.02 -126.88
C ASP A 452 -11.43 -112.83 -128.09
N SER A 453 -11.79 -114.12 -128.23
CA SER A 453 -11.44 -114.94 -129.41
C SER A 453 -12.62 -115.74 -130.00
N GLY A 454 -13.61 -115.02 -130.51
CA GLY A 454 -14.42 -115.37 -131.70
C GLY A 454 -14.90 -116.81 -131.95
N ASN A 455 -15.81 -117.36 -131.13
CA ASN A 455 -16.67 -118.50 -131.49
C ASN A 455 -18.08 -118.32 -130.89
N THR A 456 -19.09 -118.15 -131.76
CA THR A 456 -20.47 -117.73 -131.41
C THR A 456 -21.48 -118.87 -131.19
N LEU A 457 -22.51 -118.56 -130.39
CA LEU A 457 -23.52 -119.39 -129.71
C LEU A 457 -24.41 -120.32 -130.57
N LEU A 458 -24.39 -120.24 -131.91
CA LEU A 458 -25.34 -120.98 -132.77
C LEU A 458 -24.74 -122.17 -133.52
N ASP A 459 -23.43 -122.45 -133.43
CA ASP A 459 -22.77 -123.55 -134.15
C ASP A 459 -22.62 -124.84 -133.33
N GLN A 460 -23.22 -124.91 -132.13
CA GLN A 460 -23.16 -126.07 -131.24
C GLN A 460 -24.41 -126.96 -131.27
N PHE A 461 -25.38 -126.70 -132.16
CA PHE A 461 -26.66 -127.43 -132.21
C PHE A 461 -26.91 -128.14 -133.54
N ASP A 462 -27.64 -129.25 -133.49
CA ASP A 462 -28.04 -130.04 -134.66
C ASP A 462 -29.09 -129.31 -135.54
N PRO A 463 -29.27 -129.71 -136.81
CA PRO A 463 -30.16 -129.03 -137.75
C PRO A 463 -31.62 -128.95 -137.29
N HIS A 464 -32.07 -129.91 -136.46
CA HIS A 464 -33.44 -129.93 -135.96
C HIS A 464 -33.65 -128.96 -134.80
N THR A 465 -32.67 -128.84 -133.90
CA THR A 465 -32.71 -127.96 -132.72
C THR A 465 -32.60 -126.48 -133.10
N ARG A 466 -31.86 -126.16 -134.18
CA ARG A 466 -31.71 -124.80 -134.73
C ARG A 466 -33.04 -124.21 -135.23
N SER A 467 -33.88 -125.03 -135.85
CA SER A 467 -35.19 -124.61 -136.41
C SER A 467 -36.23 -124.30 -135.33
N VAL A 468 -36.17 -124.98 -134.18
CA VAL A 468 -37.14 -124.80 -133.10
C VAL A 468 -36.87 -123.52 -132.31
N LEU A 469 -35.59 -123.18 -132.08
CA LEU A 469 -35.22 -121.97 -131.34
C LEU A 469 -35.47 -120.68 -132.13
N LEU A 470 -35.30 -120.69 -133.46
CA LEU A 470 -35.68 -119.57 -134.34
C LEU A 470 -37.19 -119.35 -134.41
N SER A 471 -38.01 -120.38 -134.17
CA SER A 471 -39.47 -120.25 -134.18
C SER A 471 -40.06 -119.64 -132.91
N LEU A 472 -39.26 -119.54 -131.83
CA LEU A 472 -39.69 -119.03 -130.53
C LEU A 472 -39.36 -117.55 -130.31
N ASN A 473 -38.35 -116.99 -130.99
CA ASN A 473 -38.03 -115.57 -130.91
C ASN A 473 -37.06 -115.11 -132.02
N GLU A 474 -37.44 -114.10 -132.81
CA GLU A 474 -36.60 -113.54 -133.88
C GLU A 474 -35.43 -112.65 -133.38
N SER A 475 -35.32 -112.42 -132.06
CA SER A 475 -34.25 -111.60 -131.47
C SER A 475 -32.92 -112.33 -131.20
N PHE A 476 -32.76 -113.56 -131.69
CA PHE A 476 -31.48 -114.30 -131.65
C PHE A 476 -30.55 -114.03 -132.84
N GLU A 477 -30.90 -113.10 -133.73
CA GLU A 477 -30.11 -112.75 -134.93
C GLU A 477 -29.19 -111.52 -134.74
N LYS A 478 -28.85 -111.16 -133.50
CA LYS A 478 -27.89 -110.07 -133.19
C LYS A 478 -26.81 -110.47 -132.21
#